data_AF-A0A6A3M6K4-F1
#
_entry.id   AF-A0A6A3M6K4-F1
#
_cell.length_a   1.000
_cell.length_b   1.000
_cell.length_c   1.000
_cell.angle_alpha   90.00
_cell.angle_beta   90.00
_cell.angle_gamma   90.00
#
_symmetry.space_group_name_H-M   'P 1'
#
loop_
_entity.id
_entity.type
_entity.pdbx_description
1 polymer ?
#
loop_
_entity_poly.entity_id
_entity_poly.type
_entity_poly.pdbx_seq_one_letter_code
_entity_poly.pdbx_strand_id
1 'polypeptide(L)'
;MDLSEIPFDVPVILQSLFKRKNLQNPLGSKTARCLEDNRDVYEQLILRRVRDDKVAIQSVRNNRYLQVRTSGQCVFDPKAPGDWELFTMETDASCALFFVSCHTGLVLQCDDNCVAKCDNSNRLEWESWRILEPRSTTTTQVQAAPDRREGLVGKERQDFILALVNSGKTVDEIDQIVSRLFDAPAASASAFAVPVDKA
;
A
#
# COMPACT_ATOMS: atom_id res chain seq x y z
N MET A 1 4.64 -22.34 -7.55
CA MET A 1 5.52 -21.16 -7.47
C MET A 1 6.65 -21.56 -6.56
N ASP A 2 7.89 -21.21 -6.89
CA ASP A 2 8.97 -21.40 -5.92
C ASP A 2 8.82 -20.32 -4.84
N LEU A 3 8.78 -20.70 -3.57
CA LEU A 3 8.69 -19.74 -2.47
C LEU A 3 9.93 -18.82 -2.40
N SER A 4 11.02 -19.16 -3.12
CA SER A 4 12.17 -18.28 -3.31
C SER A 4 11.86 -17.01 -4.14
N GLU A 5 10.79 -17.04 -4.96
CA GLU A 5 10.37 -15.93 -5.82
C GLU A 5 9.46 -14.93 -5.10
N ILE A 6 9.14 -15.17 -3.83
CA ILE A 6 8.22 -14.32 -3.07
C ILE A 6 8.85 -12.94 -2.85
N PRO A 7 8.17 -11.84 -3.22
CA PRO A 7 8.66 -10.48 -3.03
C PRO A 7 8.52 -10.06 -1.56
N PHE A 8 9.46 -10.50 -0.72
CA PHE A 8 9.55 -10.08 0.68
C PHE A 8 10.00 -8.62 0.80
N ASP A 9 9.62 -7.98 1.92
CA ASP A 9 10.05 -6.63 2.33
C ASP A 9 9.64 -5.48 1.39
N VAL A 10 8.84 -5.77 0.37
CA VAL A 10 8.22 -4.79 -0.52
C VAL A 10 6.69 -4.83 -0.40
N PRO A 11 5.98 -3.73 -0.73
CA PRO A 11 4.54 -3.74 -0.80
C PRO A 11 4.02 -4.76 -1.83
N VAL A 12 2.96 -5.48 -1.46
CA VAL A 12 2.23 -6.46 -2.26
C VAL A 12 0.73 -6.38 -1.96
N ILE A 13 -0.07 -7.01 -2.82
CA ILE A 13 -1.49 -7.27 -2.56
C ILE A 13 -1.68 -8.78 -2.38
N LEU A 14 -2.31 -9.20 -1.28
CA LEU A 14 -2.76 -10.59 -1.11
C LEU A 14 -4.22 -10.70 -1.52
N GLN A 15 -4.48 -11.42 -2.61
CA GLN A 15 -5.83 -11.63 -3.11
C GLN A 15 -6.32 -13.05 -2.83
N SER A 16 -7.50 -13.16 -2.22
CA SER A 16 -8.22 -14.43 -2.07
C SER A 16 -8.62 -14.95 -3.44
N LEU A 17 -8.27 -16.19 -3.77
CA LEU A 17 -8.67 -16.82 -5.03
C LEU A 17 -10.16 -17.17 -5.04
N PHE A 18 -10.75 -17.51 -3.89
CA PHE A 18 -12.18 -17.76 -3.75
C PHE A 18 -13.03 -16.50 -3.98
N LYS A 19 -12.76 -15.42 -3.23
CA LYS A 19 -13.57 -14.20 -3.32
C LYS A 19 -13.15 -13.25 -4.44
N ARG A 20 -11.94 -13.41 -4.98
CA ARG A 20 -11.29 -12.43 -5.88
C ARG A 20 -11.20 -11.03 -5.25
N LYS A 21 -11.03 -10.99 -3.93
CA LYS A 21 -10.94 -9.79 -3.09
C LYS A 21 -9.61 -9.74 -2.36
N ASN A 22 -9.16 -8.52 -2.06
CA ASN A 22 -7.85 -8.26 -1.51
C ASN A 22 -7.93 -8.19 0.01
N LEU A 23 -6.95 -8.76 0.72
CA LEU A 23 -6.82 -8.63 2.17
C LEU A 23 -6.48 -7.18 2.53
N GLN A 24 -7.26 -6.57 3.41
CA GLN A 24 -7.13 -5.17 3.77
C GLN A 24 -7.15 -4.94 5.28
N ASN A 25 -6.51 -3.83 5.66
CA ASN A 25 -6.63 -3.19 6.97
C ASN A 25 -7.47 -1.90 6.84
N PRO A 26 -8.81 -1.97 6.93
CA PRO A 26 -9.70 -0.85 6.67
C PRO A 26 -9.58 0.30 7.69
N LEU A 27 -9.97 1.51 7.29
CA LEU A 27 -10.03 2.66 8.20
C LEU A 27 -11.06 2.43 9.32
N GLY A 28 -10.74 2.86 10.54
CA GLY A 28 -11.64 2.77 11.69
C GLY A 28 -11.80 1.37 12.31
N SER A 29 -11.16 0.33 11.77
CA SER A 29 -11.19 -1.01 12.33
C SER A 29 -9.79 -1.65 12.33
N LYS A 30 -9.58 -2.60 13.23
CA LYS A 30 -8.40 -3.47 13.23
C LYS A 30 -8.70 -4.82 12.59
N THR A 31 -9.96 -5.16 12.36
CA THR A 31 -10.36 -6.45 11.80
C THR A 31 -9.89 -6.55 10.36
N ALA A 32 -9.21 -7.65 10.04
CA ALA A 32 -8.80 -7.94 8.67
C ALA A 32 -10.02 -8.33 7.82
N ARG A 33 -10.13 -7.74 6.63
CA ARG A 33 -11.28 -7.91 5.72
C ARG A 33 -10.77 -8.22 4.33
N CYS A 34 -11.56 -8.90 3.51
CA CYS A 34 -11.28 -9.03 2.08
C CYS A 34 -12.22 -8.12 1.31
N LEU A 35 -11.73 -7.05 0.72
CA LEU A 35 -12.56 -6.07 0.02
C LEU A 35 -12.13 -5.93 -1.44
N GLU A 36 -12.92 -5.17 -2.20
CA GLU A 36 -12.60 -4.89 -3.61
C GLU A 36 -11.25 -4.21 -3.75
N ASP A 37 -10.67 -4.37 -4.92
CA ASP A 37 -9.43 -3.73 -5.31
C ASP A 37 -9.63 -2.21 -5.44
N ASN A 38 -9.21 -1.49 -4.42
CA ASN A 38 -9.43 -0.05 -4.30
C ASN A 38 -8.25 0.77 -4.84
N ARG A 39 -7.16 0.11 -5.24
CA ARG A 39 -5.88 0.70 -5.63
C ARG A 39 -5.37 1.68 -4.58
N ASP A 40 -5.37 1.26 -3.32
CA ASP A 40 -5.03 2.15 -2.20
C ASP A 40 -4.09 1.50 -1.18
N VAL A 41 -3.77 2.24 -0.12
CA VAL A 41 -2.84 1.80 0.92
C VAL A 41 -3.45 0.79 1.90
N TYR A 42 -4.78 0.65 1.95
CA TYR A 42 -5.46 -0.24 2.90
C TYR A 42 -5.27 -1.72 2.53
N GLU A 43 -5.11 -2.00 1.23
CA GLU A 43 -4.84 -3.34 0.68
C GLU A 43 -3.35 -3.66 0.50
N GLN A 44 -2.46 -2.69 0.70
CA GLN A 44 -1.02 -2.90 0.60
C GLN A 44 -0.47 -3.55 1.86
N LEU A 45 0.20 -4.67 1.67
CA LEU A 45 0.80 -5.49 2.71
C LEU A 45 2.29 -5.68 2.41
N ILE A 46 3.10 -5.94 3.44
CA ILE A 46 4.49 -6.37 3.29
C ILE A 46 4.60 -7.74 3.93
N LEU A 47 5.11 -8.72 3.17
CA LEU A 47 5.51 -10.00 3.71
C LEU A 47 6.90 -9.85 4.32
N ARG A 48 7.01 -10.03 5.64
CA ARG A 48 8.28 -9.96 6.37
C ARG A 48 8.77 -11.37 6.66
N ARG A 49 9.95 -11.74 6.17
CA ARG A 49 10.59 -12.98 6.59
C ARG A 49 11.15 -12.80 8.00
N VAL A 50 10.81 -13.71 8.88
CA VAL A 50 11.26 -13.81 10.27
C VAL A 50 12.13 -15.07 10.39
N ARG A 51 12.66 -15.35 11.58
CA ARG A 51 13.45 -16.57 11.86
C ARG A 51 12.69 -17.84 11.45
N ASP A 52 13.44 -18.90 11.12
CA ASP A 52 12.93 -20.23 10.78
C ASP A 52 11.94 -20.24 9.60
N ASP A 53 12.18 -19.36 8.63
CA ASP A 53 11.39 -19.19 7.41
C ASP A 53 9.91 -18.91 7.65
N LYS A 54 9.60 -18.34 8.81
CA LYS A 54 8.27 -17.84 9.13
C LYS A 54 8.05 -16.48 8.50
N VAL A 55 6.80 -16.18 8.21
CA VAL A 55 6.39 -14.93 7.58
C VAL A 55 5.42 -14.21 8.49
N ALA A 56 5.62 -12.91 8.64
CA ALA A 56 4.65 -12.02 9.25
C ALA A 56 4.04 -11.11 8.16
N ILE A 57 2.73 -10.89 8.22
CA ILE A 57 2.01 -10.06 7.25
C ILE A 57 1.79 -8.68 7.87
N GLN A 58 2.47 -7.66 7.34
CA GLN A 58 2.41 -6.29 7.84
C GLN A 58 1.53 -5.42 6.96
N SER A 59 0.65 -4.60 7.55
CA SER A 59 -0.07 -3.56 6.81
C SER A 59 0.83 -2.35 6.56
N VAL A 60 0.95 -1.93 5.29
CA VAL A 60 1.73 -0.74 4.90
C VAL A 60 1.17 0.52 5.57
N ARG A 61 -0.15 0.64 5.63
CA ARG A 61 -0.85 1.83 6.12
C ARG A 61 -0.43 2.26 7.53
N ASN A 62 -0.27 1.32 8.45
CA ASN A 62 -0.07 1.65 9.87
C ASN A 62 1.03 0.82 10.54
N ASN A 63 1.79 0.06 9.76
CA ASN A 63 2.90 -0.78 10.21
C ASN A 63 2.49 -1.86 11.24
N ARG A 64 1.21 -2.22 11.31
CA ARG A 64 0.71 -3.26 12.22
C ARG A 64 0.72 -4.62 11.54
N TYR A 65 0.97 -5.66 12.32
CA TYR A 65 1.05 -7.04 11.87
C TYR A 65 -0.29 -7.75 12.03
N LEU A 66 -0.58 -8.68 11.11
CA LEU A 66 -1.74 -9.55 11.17
C LEU A 66 -1.55 -10.57 12.28
N GLN A 67 -2.32 -10.42 13.35
CA GLN A 67 -2.38 -11.32 14.49
C GLN A 67 -3.55 -12.29 14.33
N VAL A 68 -3.33 -13.57 14.62
CA VAL A 68 -4.38 -14.58 14.79
C VAL A 68 -4.68 -14.76 16.26
N ARG A 69 -5.89 -14.40 16.68
CA ARG A 69 -6.36 -14.63 18.06
C ARG A 69 -6.70 -16.10 18.26
N THR A 70 -6.80 -16.54 19.51
CA THR A 70 -7.20 -17.91 19.89
C THR A 70 -8.55 -18.32 19.29
N SER A 71 -9.46 -17.36 19.05
CA SER A 71 -10.75 -17.61 18.38
C SER A 71 -10.65 -17.79 16.87
N GLY A 72 -9.46 -17.69 16.27
CA GLY A 72 -9.27 -17.66 14.82
C GLY A 72 -9.47 -16.29 14.19
N GLN A 73 -9.90 -15.28 14.96
CA GLN A 73 -10.08 -13.92 14.44
C GLN A 73 -8.73 -13.31 14.04
N CYS A 74 -8.66 -12.74 12.82
CA CYS A 74 -7.49 -12.03 12.34
C CYS A 74 -7.63 -10.50 12.52
N VAL A 75 -6.64 -9.87 13.13
CA VAL A 75 -6.62 -8.41 13.37
C VAL A 75 -5.24 -7.82 13.09
N PHE A 76 -5.19 -6.62 12.50
CA PHE A 76 -3.96 -5.84 12.38
C PHE A 76 -3.76 -4.96 13.62
N ASP A 77 -3.10 -5.50 14.65
CA ASP A 77 -2.86 -4.76 15.90
C ASP A 77 -1.37 -4.64 16.26
N PRO A 78 -0.58 -5.70 16.43
CA PRO A 78 0.76 -5.57 17.02
C PRO A 78 1.70 -4.72 16.16
N LYS A 79 2.59 -3.95 16.79
CA LYS A 79 3.61 -3.13 16.11
C LYS A 79 4.92 -3.88 15.81
N ALA A 80 5.05 -5.09 16.33
CA ALA A 80 6.16 -6.00 16.10
C ALA A 80 5.59 -7.42 16.00
N PRO A 81 6.22 -8.31 15.21
CA PRO A 81 5.79 -9.69 15.14
C PRO A 81 6.21 -10.45 16.40
N GLY A 82 5.26 -11.13 17.05
CA GLY A 82 5.48 -12.21 18.02
C GLY A 82 4.84 -13.49 17.51
N ASP A 83 4.77 -14.51 18.36
CA ASP A 83 4.34 -15.88 17.97
C ASP A 83 2.95 -15.94 17.31
N TRP A 84 2.09 -14.95 17.57
CA TRP A 84 0.70 -14.91 17.11
C TRP A 84 0.54 -14.23 15.74
N GLU A 85 1.61 -13.62 15.24
CA GLU A 85 1.67 -12.93 13.95
C GLU A 85 2.48 -13.72 12.91
N LEU A 86 3.00 -14.88 13.29
CA LEU A 86 3.83 -15.73 12.45
C LEU A 86 2.98 -16.76 11.71
N PHE A 87 3.32 -16.94 10.44
CA PHE A 87 2.73 -17.94 9.57
C PHE A 87 3.83 -18.79 8.93
N THR A 88 3.58 -20.08 8.78
CA THR A 88 4.25 -20.90 7.77
C THR A 88 3.56 -20.66 6.44
N MET A 89 4.33 -20.35 5.40
CA MET A 89 3.81 -20.17 4.05
C MET A 89 4.00 -21.46 3.25
N GLU A 90 2.91 -22.00 2.72
CA GLU A 90 2.87 -23.21 1.90
C GLU A 90 2.40 -22.86 0.48
N THR A 91 2.71 -23.70 -0.51
CA THR A 91 2.20 -23.57 -1.87
C THR A 91 1.91 -24.92 -2.51
N ASP A 92 1.03 -24.95 -3.50
CA ASP A 92 0.67 -26.15 -4.26
C ASP A 92 1.10 -26.08 -5.73
N ALA A 93 0.76 -27.13 -6.50
CA ALA A 93 1.04 -27.22 -7.92
C ALA A 93 0.36 -26.11 -8.77
N SER A 94 -0.70 -25.49 -8.26
CA SER A 94 -1.40 -24.37 -8.92
C SER A 94 -0.78 -23.01 -8.61
N CYS A 95 0.29 -22.98 -7.79
CA CYS A 95 0.89 -21.76 -7.24
C CYS A 95 -0.03 -20.99 -6.29
N ALA A 96 -1.08 -21.63 -5.75
CA ALA A 96 -1.82 -21.05 -4.64
C ALA A 96 -0.92 -20.96 -3.41
N LEU A 97 -1.09 -19.90 -2.63
CA LEU A 97 -0.42 -19.70 -1.35
C LEU A 97 -1.37 -19.98 -0.21
N PHE A 98 -0.86 -20.64 0.82
CA PHE A 98 -1.57 -20.89 2.07
C PHE A 98 -0.74 -20.34 3.24
N PHE A 99 -1.39 -19.62 4.14
CA PHE A 99 -0.75 -19.05 5.33
C PHE A 99 -1.25 -19.78 6.57
N VAL A 100 -0.42 -20.67 7.11
CA VAL A 100 -0.75 -21.49 8.29
C VAL A 100 -0.27 -20.77 9.54
N SER A 101 -1.20 -20.38 10.42
CA SER A 101 -0.89 -19.73 11.69
C SER A 101 0.04 -20.62 12.53
N CYS A 102 1.20 -20.10 12.93
CA CYS A 102 2.10 -20.83 13.83
C CYS A 102 1.51 -20.99 15.23
N HIS A 103 0.61 -20.08 15.63
CA HIS A 103 -0.04 -20.13 16.93
C HIS A 103 -1.15 -21.19 17.01
N THR A 104 -1.98 -21.30 15.97
CA THR A 104 -3.19 -22.15 16.01
C THR A 104 -3.13 -23.37 15.09
N GLY A 105 -2.21 -23.40 14.13
CA GLY A 105 -2.17 -24.41 13.07
C GLY A 105 -3.28 -24.29 12.02
N LEU A 106 -4.14 -23.28 12.13
CA LEU A 106 -5.25 -23.01 11.22
C LEU A 106 -4.80 -22.11 10.07
N VAL A 107 -5.46 -22.26 8.91
CA VAL A 107 -5.06 -21.57 7.67
C VAL A 107 -5.90 -20.32 7.47
N LEU A 108 -5.23 -19.23 7.08
CA LEU A 108 -5.86 -17.96 6.72
C LEU A 108 -6.81 -18.16 5.54
N GLN A 109 -8.07 -17.79 5.72
CA GLN A 109 -9.10 -17.82 4.69
C GLN A 109 -9.90 -16.52 4.65
N CYS A 110 -10.65 -16.36 3.57
CA CYS A 110 -11.66 -15.34 3.44
C CYS A 110 -13.06 -15.95 3.48
N ASP A 111 -13.88 -15.60 4.48
CA ASP A 111 -15.21 -16.16 4.61
C ASP A 111 -16.26 -15.48 3.71
N ASP A 112 -17.49 -16.00 3.74
CA ASP A 112 -18.61 -15.46 2.97
C ASP A 112 -19.00 -14.03 3.35
N ASN A 113 -18.69 -13.61 4.56
CA ASN A 113 -18.93 -12.25 5.06
C ASN A 113 -17.76 -11.32 4.76
N CYS A 114 -16.80 -11.74 3.92
CA CYS A 114 -15.59 -11.00 3.58
C CYS A 114 -14.72 -10.67 4.80
N VAL A 115 -14.75 -11.52 5.84
CA VAL A 115 -13.87 -11.44 7.00
C VAL A 115 -12.69 -12.39 6.77
N ALA A 116 -11.48 -11.88 6.97
CA ALA A 116 -10.30 -12.73 7.01
C ALA A 116 -10.18 -13.37 8.39
N LYS A 117 -10.05 -14.70 8.44
CA LYS A 117 -9.93 -15.48 9.68
C LYS A 117 -9.14 -16.76 9.45
N CYS A 118 -8.64 -17.37 10.53
CA CYS A 118 -8.08 -18.72 10.52
C CYS A 118 -9.05 -19.66 11.26
N ASP A 119 -9.76 -20.54 10.55
CA ASP A 119 -10.92 -21.27 11.12
C ASP A 119 -10.78 -22.80 11.02
N ASN A 120 -10.05 -23.28 10.01
CA ASN A 120 -9.89 -24.69 9.72
C ASN A 120 -8.46 -24.96 9.23
N SER A 121 -8.14 -26.22 8.98
CA SER A 121 -6.84 -26.67 8.48
C SER A 121 -6.90 -27.14 7.02
N ASN A 122 -7.82 -26.61 6.22
CA ASN A 122 -7.94 -27.00 4.82
C ASN A 122 -6.89 -26.27 3.95
N ARG A 123 -6.63 -26.84 2.77
CA ARG A 123 -5.83 -26.23 1.70
C ARG A 123 -6.68 -26.22 0.42
N LEU A 124 -7.86 -25.63 0.54
CA LEU A 124 -8.86 -25.57 -0.51
C LEU A 124 -9.02 -24.12 -0.97
N GLU A 125 -10.05 -23.88 -1.79
CA GLU A 125 -10.24 -22.59 -2.45
C GLU A 125 -10.36 -21.42 -1.47
N TRP A 126 -11.01 -21.62 -0.32
CA TRP A 126 -11.27 -20.59 0.69
C TRP A 126 -9.99 -20.09 1.37
N GLU A 127 -9.04 -20.99 1.56
CA GLU A 127 -7.73 -20.74 2.18
C GLU A 127 -6.67 -20.31 1.17
N SER A 128 -7.01 -20.27 -0.11
CA SER A 128 -6.04 -20.06 -1.19
C SER A 128 -5.89 -18.59 -1.58
N TRP A 129 -4.64 -18.14 -1.63
CA TRP A 129 -4.26 -16.75 -1.93
C TRP A 129 -3.30 -16.67 -3.10
N ARG A 130 -3.22 -15.48 -3.72
CA ARG A 130 -2.14 -15.12 -4.64
C ARG A 130 -1.58 -13.75 -4.31
N ILE A 131 -0.32 -13.54 -4.66
CA ILE A 131 0.34 -12.24 -4.61
C ILE A 131 0.11 -11.51 -5.94
N LEU A 132 -0.27 -10.24 -5.86
CA LEU A 132 -0.30 -9.32 -6.98
C LEU A 132 0.63 -8.13 -6.69
N GLU A 133 1.18 -7.53 -7.74
CA GLU A 133 1.90 -6.27 -7.62
C GLU A 133 0.94 -5.16 -7.16
N PRO A 134 1.35 -4.29 -6.21
CA PRO A 134 0.62 -3.08 -5.94
C PRO A 134 0.64 -2.23 -7.20
N ARG A 135 -0.54 -1.96 -7.73
CA ARG A 135 -0.64 -1.01 -8.84
C ARG A 135 -0.36 0.36 -8.24
N SER A 136 0.69 1.01 -8.73
CA SER A 136 1.12 2.31 -8.25
C SER A 136 -0.10 3.22 -8.15
N THR A 137 -0.44 3.65 -6.94
CA THR A 137 -1.10 4.93 -6.80
C THR A 137 -0.11 5.93 -7.35
N THR A 138 -0.52 6.73 -8.33
CA THR A 138 0.20 7.96 -8.68
C THR A 138 0.11 8.88 -7.46
N THR A 139 0.83 8.54 -6.40
CA THR A 139 1.13 9.42 -5.30
C THR A 139 2.29 10.22 -5.84
N THR A 140 2.04 11.48 -6.16
CA THR A 140 3.04 12.50 -6.48
C THR A 140 4.12 12.48 -5.40
N GLN A 141 5.11 11.61 -5.56
CA GLN A 141 6.35 11.71 -4.82
C GLN A 141 7.08 12.88 -5.45
N VAL A 142 7.31 13.90 -4.63
CA VAL A 142 8.33 14.92 -4.83
C VAL A 142 9.69 14.19 -4.84
N GLN A 143 9.98 13.52 -5.94
CA GLN A 143 11.34 13.16 -6.31
C GLN A 143 11.78 14.22 -7.31
N ALA A 144 12.88 14.89 -6.98
CA ALA A 144 13.58 15.76 -7.91
C ALA A 144 13.85 14.96 -9.20
N ALA A 145 13.07 15.24 -10.24
CA ALA A 145 13.24 14.65 -11.54
C ALA A 145 14.39 15.36 -12.27
N PRO A 146 15.19 14.63 -13.07
CA PRO A 146 16.21 15.24 -13.89
C PRO A 146 15.58 16.18 -14.91
N ASP A 147 16.32 17.24 -15.20
CA ASP A 147 15.96 18.40 -16.01
C ASP A 147 15.18 18.01 -17.28
N ARG A 148 13.87 18.25 -17.25
CA ARG A 148 12.95 18.03 -18.39
C ARG A 148 12.23 19.33 -18.75
N ARG A 149 12.95 20.44 -18.67
CA ARG A 149 12.40 21.81 -18.76
C ARG A 149 11.94 22.27 -20.13
N GLU A 150 12.12 21.52 -21.22
CA GLU A 150 11.92 22.11 -22.55
C GLU A 150 10.72 21.57 -23.37
N GLY A 151 9.88 20.69 -22.81
CA GLY A 151 8.80 20.06 -23.59
C GLY A 151 7.35 20.30 -23.13
N LEU A 152 7.10 20.65 -21.86
CA LEU A 152 5.76 20.52 -21.26
C LEU A 152 5.07 21.85 -20.91
N VAL A 153 5.78 22.97 -20.93
CA VAL A 153 5.21 24.27 -20.53
C VAL A 153 4.12 24.74 -21.51
N GLY A 154 4.22 24.43 -22.80
CA GLY A 154 3.28 24.91 -23.81
C GLY A 154 1.88 24.29 -23.72
N LYS A 155 1.82 22.96 -23.65
CA LYS A 155 0.53 22.24 -23.68
C LYS A 155 -0.23 22.37 -22.36
N GLU A 156 0.47 22.24 -21.23
CA GLU A 156 -0.14 22.39 -19.91
C GLU A 156 -0.63 23.82 -19.65
N ARG A 157 0.11 24.83 -20.12
CA ARG A 157 -0.34 26.23 -20.05
C ARG A 157 -1.58 26.47 -20.90
N GLN A 158 -1.66 25.91 -22.10
CA GLN A 158 -2.83 26.03 -22.98
C GLN A 158 -4.09 25.37 -22.38
N ASP A 159 -3.94 24.14 -21.88
CA ASP A 159 -5.04 23.41 -21.24
C ASP A 159 -5.53 24.11 -19.97
N PHE A 160 -4.61 24.70 -19.19
CA PHE A 160 -4.94 25.47 -18.00
C PHE A 160 -5.65 26.78 -18.32
N ILE A 161 -5.19 27.54 -19.33
CA ILE A 161 -5.87 28.75 -19.80
C ILE A 161 -7.30 28.41 -20.24
N LEU A 162 -7.47 27.33 -21.00
CA LEU A 162 -8.79 26.89 -21.46
C LEU A 162 -9.72 26.54 -20.28
N ALA A 163 -9.20 25.89 -19.24
CA ALA A 163 -9.96 25.60 -18.03
C ALA A 163 -10.38 26.89 -17.28
N LEU A 164 -9.51 27.90 -17.21
CA LEU A 164 -9.84 29.18 -16.57
C LEU A 164 -10.90 29.97 -17.37
N VAL A 165 -10.82 29.96 -18.70
CA VAL A 165 -11.85 30.54 -19.58
C VAL A 165 -13.19 29.84 -19.35
N ASN A 166 -13.20 28.51 -19.32
CA ASN A 166 -14.42 27.72 -19.07
C ASN A 166 -15.00 27.94 -17.66
N SER A 167 -14.18 28.39 -16.70
CA SER A 167 -14.63 28.77 -15.35
C SER A 167 -15.18 30.21 -15.27
N GLY A 168 -15.21 30.94 -16.39
CA GLY A 168 -15.79 32.29 -16.48
C GLY A 168 -14.89 33.42 -15.97
N LYS A 169 -13.57 33.20 -15.87
CA LYS A 169 -12.62 34.25 -15.49
C LYS A 169 -12.42 35.26 -16.61
N THR A 170 -12.19 36.52 -16.22
CA THR A 170 -11.87 37.60 -17.17
C THR A 170 -10.43 37.46 -17.66
N VAL A 171 -10.14 38.02 -18.85
CA VAL A 171 -8.80 37.90 -19.47
C VAL A 171 -7.70 38.43 -18.54
N ASP A 172 -7.93 39.57 -17.89
CA ASP A 172 -6.95 40.18 -16.97
C ASP A 172 -6.66 39.30 -15.73
N GLU A 173 -7.66 38.59 -15.22
CA GLU A 173 -7.49 37.64 -14.12
C GLU A 173 -6.72 36.39 -14.57
N ILE A 174 -6.99 35.91 -15.78
CA ILE A 174 -6.29 34.76 -16.36
C ILE A 174 -4.80 35.10 -16.53
N ASP A 175 -4.49 36.27 -17.09
CA ASP A 175 -3.11 36.70 -17.31
C ASP A 175 -2.33 36.84 -15.99
N GLN A 176 -2.93 37.43 -14.96
CA GLN A 176 -2.29 37.51 -13.64
C GLN A 176 -2.03 36.13 -13.01
N ILE A 177 -2.97 35.20 -13.14
CA ILE A 177 -2.85 33.84 -12.59
C ILE A 177 -1.75 33.07 -13.33
N VAL A 178 -1.75 33.13 -14.66
CA VAL A 178 -0.79 32.42 -15.51
C VAL A 178 0.62 32.95 -15.27
N SER A 179 0.82 34.28 -15.25
CA SER A 179 2.14 34.86 -15.04
C SER A 179 2.72 34.55 -13.65
N ARG A 180 1.88 34.45 -12.61
CA ARG A 180 2.34 34.02 -11.28
C ARG A 180 2.75 32.56 -11.22
N LEU A 181 2.09 31.69 -11.96
CA LEU A 181 2.29 30.25 -11.89
C LEU A 181 3.39 29.75 -12.83
N PHE A 182 3.48 30.32 -14.03
CA PHE A 182 4.39 29.84 -15.07
C PHE A 182 5.60 30.75 -15.28
N ASP A 183 5.46 32.06 -15.01
CA ASP A 183 6.48 33.06 -15.37
C ASP A 183 7.18 33.69 -14.15
N ALA A 184 6.81 33.31 -12.92
CA ALA A 184 7.41 33.86 -11.70
C ALA A 184 8.78 33.23 -11.39
N PRO A 185 9.84 34.03 -11.13
CA PRO A 185 11.14 33.48 -10.74
C PRO A 185 11.07 32.85 -9.34
N ALA A 186 11.64 31.66 -9.19
CA ALA A 186 11.70 30.95 -7.92
C ALA A 186 12.50 31.77 -6.89
N ALA A 187 11.84 32.21 -5.81
CA ALA A 187 12.51 32.86 -4.70
C ALA A 187 13.43 31.85 -3.99
N SER A 188 14.73 32.14 -3.97
CA SER A 188 15.76 31.33 -3.32
C SER A 188 15.52 31.21 -1.82
N ALA A 189 15.32 29.99 -1.33
CA ALA A 189 15.20 29.67 0.07
C ALA A 189 16.53 29.92 0.81
N SER A 190 16.58 30.96 1.64
CA SER A 190 17.69 31.25 2.54
C SER A 190 17.61 30.34 3.78
N ALA A 191 18.55 29.41 3.90
CA ALA A 191 18.74 28.60 5.10
C ALA A 191 19.27 29.49 6.26
N PHE A 192 18.52 29.58 7.35
CA PHE A 192 19.00 30.18 8.60
C PHE A 192 20.05 29.25 9.23
N ALA A 193 21.32 29.59 9.09
CA ALA A 193 22.42 29.07 9.91
C ALA A 193 22.69 30.06 11.05
N VAL A 194 22.64 29.57 12.30
CA VAL A 194 22.99 30.33 13.51
C VAL A 194 24.51 30.26 13.70
N PRO A 195 25.26 31.37 13.85
CA PRO A 195 26.68 31.31 14.15
C PRO A 195 26.92 31.00 15.63
N VAL A 196 27.88 30.12 15.90
CA VAL A 196 28.48 29.94 17.24
C VAL A 196 29.64 30.93 17.34
N ASP A 197 29.52 31.93 18.21
CA ASP A 197 30.61 32.85 18.48
C ASP A 197 31.70 32.18 19.33
N LYS A 198 32.95 32.34 18.87
CA LYS A 198 34.16 32.15 19.66
C LYS A 198 34.83 33.51 19.82
N ALA A 199 34.84 34.02 21.04
CA ALA A 199 35.86 34.92 21.57
C ALA A 199 35.90 34.76 23.10
#